data_AF-A0A5N9ESF5-F1
#
_entry.id   AF-A0A5N9ESF5-F1
#
_cell.length_a   1.000
_cell.length_b   1.000
_cell.length_c   1.000
_cell.angle_alpha   90.00
_cell.angle_beta   90.00
_cell.angle_gamma   90.00
#
_symmetry.space_group_name_H-M   'P 1'
#
loop_
_entity.id
_entity.type
_entity.pdbx_description
1 polymer ?
#
loop_
_entity_poly.entity_id
_entity_poly.type
_entity_poly.pdbx_seq_one_letter_code
_entity_poly.pdbx_strand_id
1 'polypeptide(L)' 'MAGDEIEINIFCSKNECRAKIETISVKKENMMLTSSETIFCPSCNQDVTEYREITGRNESREEELDTLPASDYMNL' A
#
# COMPACT_ATOMS: atom_id res chain seq x y z
N MET A 1 16.70 9.08 -19.18
CA MET A 1 16.20 9.43 -17.84
C MET A 1 15.03 8.50 -17.58
N ALA A 2 15.33 7.32 -17.04
CA ALA A 2 14.36 6.28 -16.73
C ALA A 2 14.26 6.23 -15.20
N GLY A 3 13.09 6.44 -14.61
CA GLY A 3 13.02 6.39 -13.15
C GLY A 3 11.79 6.98 -12.45
N ASP A 4 10.67 7.20 -13.15
CA ASP A 4 9.44 7.68 -12.49
C ASP A 4 8.33 6.63 -12.55
N GLU A 5 8.66 5.35 -12.47
CA GLU A 5 7.69 4.26 -12.31
C GLU A 5 7.82 3.68 -10.91
N ILE A 6 6.69 3.52 -10.22
CA ILE A 6 6.63 2.87 -8.92
C ILE A 6 5.76 1.64 -8.95
N GLU A 7 6.09 0.69 -8.09
CA GLU A 7 5.35 -0.54 -7.94
C GLU A 7 4.32 -0.40 -6.83
N ILE A 8 3.05 -0.52 -7.20
CA ILE A 8 1.91 -0.56 -6.28
C ILE A 8 1.45 -2.02 -6.18
N ASN A 9 1.44 -2.55 -4.97
CA ASN A 9 0.82 -3.83 -4.66
C ASN A 9 -0.67 -3.61 -4.35
N ILE A 10 -1.52 -4.37 -5.03
CA ILE A 10 -2.96 -4.42 -4.80
C ILE A 10 -3.25 -5.62 -3.90
N PHE A 11 -3.87 -5.36 -2.77
CA PHE A 11 -4.31 -6.35 -1.80
C PHE A 11 -5.83 -6.39 -1.69
N CYS A 12 -6.33 -7.50 -1.18
CA CYS A 12 -7.72 -7.60 -0.73
C CYS A 12 -7.97 -6.65 0.44
N SER A 13 -8.99 -5.78 0.35
CA SER A 13 -9.38 -4.88 1.45
C SER A 13 -9.90 -5.59 2.69
N LYS A 14 -10.29 -6.87 2.59
CA LYS A 14 -10.72 -7.64 3.75
C LYS A 14 -9.55 -7.94 4.68
N ASN A 15 -9.64 -7.45 5.90
CA ASN A 15 -8.61 -7.63 6.93
C ASN A 15 -8.28 -9.10 7.23
N GLU A 16 -9.27 -9.99 7.13
CA GLU A 16 -9.11 -11.44 7.32
C GLU A 16 -8.37 -12.15 6.19
N CYS A 17 -8.37 -11.57 4.98
CA CYS A 17 -7.74 -12.16 3.81
C CYS A 17 -6.41 -11.49 3.50
N ARG A 18 -6.45 -10.17 3.27
CA ARG A 18 -5.31 -9.29 2.97
C ARG A 18 -4.30 -9.88 1.98
N ALA A 19 -4.78 -10.75 1.09
CA ALA A 19 -3.95 -11.48 0.15
C ALA A 19 -3.52 -10.51 -0.95
N LYS A 20 -2.27 -10.65 -1.41
CA LYS A 20 -1.78 -9.90 -2.57
C LYS A 20 -2.49 -10.42 -3.81
N ILE A 21 -3.21 -9.53 -4.50
CA ILE A 21 -3.97 -9.86 -5.70
C ILE A 21 -3.09 -9.62 -6.94
N GLU A 22 -2.50 -8.43 -7.05
CA GLU A 22 -1.69 -8.03 -8.19
C GLU A 22 -0.61 -7.02 -7.77
N THR A 23 0.41 -6.84 -8.60
CA THR A 23 1.39 -5.76 -8.48
C THR A 23 1.39 -4.99 -9.81
N ILE A 24 1.15 -3.68 -9.77
CA ILE A 24 1.12 -2.81 -10.95
C ILE A 24 2.26 -1.79 -10.89
N SER A 25 2.85 -1.50 -12.04
CA SER A 25 3.86 -0.45 -12.18
C SER A 25 3.18 0.80 -12.75
N VAL A 26 3.12 1.89 -11.99
CA VAL A 26 2.51 3.14 -12.44
C VAL A 26 3.50 4.28 -12.41
N LYS A 27 3.31 5.25 -13.31
CA LYS A 27 4.11 6.47 -13.28
C LYS A 27 3.86 7.26 -12.00
N LYS A 28 4.87 7.97 -11.51
CA LYS A 28 4.81 8.80 -10.30
C LYS A 28 3.71 9.86 -10.33
N GLU A 29 3.41 10.37 -11.50
CA GLU A 29 2.34 11.34 -11.73
C GLU A 29 0.92 10.72 -11.65
N ASN A 30 0.82 9.39 -11.78
CA ASN A 30 -0.44 8.62 -11.80
C ASN A 30 -0.57 7.69 -10.58
N MET A 31 0.13 7.97 -9.47
CA MET A 31 0.07 7.20 -8.23
C MET A 31 -1.25 7.44 -7.48
N MET A 32 -2.35 6.87 -7.98
CA MET A 32 -3.63 6.87 -7.26
C MET A 32 -3.64 5.73 -6.24
N LEU A 33 -3.36 6.05 -4.97
CA LEU A 33 -3.35 5.09 -3.85
C LEU A 33 -4.73 4.84 -3.26
N THR A 34 -5.67 5.75 -3.51
CA THR A 34 -7.06 5.61 -3.12
C THR A 34 -7.88 5.51 -4.39
N SER A 35 -8.35 4.30 -4.68
CA SER A 35 -9.33 4.05 -5.73
C SER A 35 -10.49 3.27 -5.11
N SER A 36 -11.70 3.59 -5.52
CA SER A 36 -12.93 2.92 -5.06
C SER A 36 -13.29 1.74 -5.97
N GLU A 37 -12.37 1.31 -6.82
CA GLU A 37 -12.60 0.19 -7.73
C GLU A 37 -12.68 -1.13 -6.95
N THR A 38 -13.56 -2.01 -7.44
CA THR A 38 -13.72 -3.36 -6.92
C THR A 38 -12.89 -4.32 -7.75
N ILE A 39 -12.07 -5.12 -7.08
CA ILE A 39 -11.26 -6.17 -7.68
C ILE A 39 -11.74 -7.53 -7.19
N PHE A 40 -11.71 -8.52 -8.09
CA PHE A 40 -12.02 -9.90 -7.71
C PHE A 40 -10.88 -10.49 -6.87
N CYS A 41 -11.18 -10.88 -5.63
CA CYS A 41 -10.21 -11.57 -4.78
C CYS A 41 -10.36 -13.09 -4.93
N PRO A 42 -9.38 -13.82 -5.49
CA PRO A 42 -9.46 -15.28 -5.66
C PRO A 42 -9.50 -16.01 -4.32
N SER A 43 -8.94 -15.44 -3.26
CA SER A 43 -8.97 -16.00 -1.91
C SER A 43 -10.34 -15.87 -1.23
N CYS A 44 -11.05 -14.76 -1.45
CA CYS A 44 -12.41 -14.55 -0.91
C CYS A 44 -13.52 -14.98 -1.87
N ASN A 45 -13.15 -15.33 -3.11
CA ASN A 45 -14.03 -15.66 -4.22
C ASN A 45 -15.20 -14.67 -4.40
N GLN A 46 -14.90 -13.38 -4.26
CA GLN A 46 -15.88 -12.29 -4.37
C GLN A 46 -15.19 -10.98 -4.76
N ASP A 47 -15.97 -10.05 -5.29
CA ASP A 47 -15.54 -8.68 -5.54
C ASP A 47 -15.38 -7.93 -4.23
N VAL A 48 -14.19 -7.38 -4.01
CA VAL A 48 -13.83 -6.60 -2.83
C VAL A 48 -13.25 -5.27 -3.29
N THR A 49 -13.34 -4.24 -2.47
CA THR A 49 -12.60 -3.01 -2.75
C THR A 49 -11.11 -3.33 -2.78
N GLU A 50 -10.38 -2.69 -3.70
CA GLU A 50 -8.93 -2.85 -3.73
C GLU A 50 -8.24 -2.05 -2.62
N TYR A 51 -7.17 -2.60 -2.07
CA TYR A 51 -6.28 -1.90 -1.14
C TYR A 51 -4.91 -1.75 -1.79
N ARG A 52 -4.56 -0.52 -2.20
CA ARG A 52 -3.29 -0.23 -2.89
C ARG A 52 -2.23 0.22 -1.89
N GLU A 53 -1.04 -0.39 -1.97
CA GLU A 53 0.11 -0.03 -1.15
C GLU A 53 1.37 0.08 -2.02
N ILE A 54 2.14 1.15 -1.83
CA ILE A 54 3.42 1.34 -2.55
C ILE A 54 4.45 0.37 -1.97
N THR A 55 5.13 -0.35 -2.85
CA THR A 55 6.31 -1.15 -2.50
C THR A 55 7.37 -0.21 -1.92
N GLY A 56 7.80 -0.45 -0.68
CA GLY A 56 8.76 0.40 0.01
C GLY A 56 8.17 1.49 0.91
N ARG A 57 6.85 1.53 1.13
CA ARG A 57 6.29 2.41 2.19
C ARG A 57 6.75 1.98 3.59
N ASN A 58 6.99 0.68 3.81
CA ASN A 58 7.34 0.18 5.13
C ASN A 58 8.77 0.59 5.52
N GLU A 59 9.72 0.50 4.60
CA GLU A 59 11.11 0.98 4.78
C GLU A 59 11.14 2.49 5.05
N SER A 60 10.42 3.31 4.27
CA SER A 60 10.34 4.75 4.55
C SER A 60 9.65 5.02 5.90
N ARG A 61 8.69 4.20 6.33
CA ARG A 61 8.08 4.36 7.67
C ARG A 61 9.10 4.09 8.78
N GLU A 62 9.99 3.12 8.61
CA GLU A 62 11.03 2.83 9.59
C GLU A 62 12.07 3.96 9.65
N GLU A 63 12.48 4.52 8.50
CA GLU A 63 13.36 5.69 8.45
C GLU A 63 12.72 6.95 9.09
N GLU A 64 11.43 7.18 8.86
CA GLU A 64 10.70 8.26 9.52
C GLU A 64 10.57 8.02 11.03
N LEU A 65 10.31 6.78 11.47
CA LEU A 65 10.26 6.44 12.90
C LEU A 65 11.63 6.59 13.60
N ASP A 66 12.72 6.31 12.90
CA ASP A 66 14.10 6.45 13.41
C ASP A 66 14.53 7.92 13.55
N THR A 67 14.04 8.79 12.65
CA THR A 67 14.34 10.23 12.66
C THR A 67 13.45 11.05 13.58
N LEU A 68 12.33 10.48 14.06
CA LEU A 68 11.49 11.13 15.06
C LEU A 68 12.25 11.22 16.40
N PRO A 69 12.28 12.39 17.05
CA PRO A 69 12.89 12.50 18.37
C PRO A 69 12.14 11.58 19.34
N ALA A 70 12.90 10.81 20.14
CA ALA A 70 12.35 10.02 21.25
C ALA A 70 11.89 10.96 22.37
N SER A 71 10.78 11.67 22.14
CA SER A 71 10.16 12.51 23.16
C SER A 71 8.66 12.51 22.95
N ASP A 72 7.95 12.05 23.99
CA ASP A 72 6.53 12.36 24.27
C ASP A 72 5.39 11.45 23.78
N TYR A 73 5.56 10.13 23.58
CA TYR A 73 4.40 9.22 23.42
C TYR A 73 4.32 8.06 24.44
N MET A 74 5.16 8.06 25.47
CA MET A 74 5.10 7.11 26.59
C MET A 74 4.26 7.63 27.78
N ASN A 75 3.26 8.48 27.55
CA ASN A 75 2.29 8.89 28.58
C ASN A 75 0.97 9.37 27.97
N LEU A 76 0.10 8.45 27.53
CA LEU A 76 -1.36 8.58 27.56
C LEU A 76 -2.03 7.23 27.30
#